data_AF-A0AAD5TCT0-F1
#
_entry.id   AF-A0AAD5TCT0-F1
#
_cell.length_a   1.000
_cell.length_b   1.000
_cell.length_c   1.000
_cell.angle_alpha   90.00
_cell.angle_beta   90.00
_cell.angle_gamma   90.00
#
_symmetry.space_group_name_H-M   'P 1'
#
loop_
_entity.id
_entity.type
_entity.pdbx_description
1 polymer ?
#
loop_
_entity_poly.entity_id
_entity_poly.type
_entity_poly.pdbx_seq_one_letter_code
_entity_poly.pdbx_strand_id
1 'polypeptide(L)'
;MHLIKIAFTIAAIISSVSAESCSVGGKAGTCISTASCKSNGGTSTPGYCPNDPDDIRCCVPATCSADGVSGTCIATGACSASGGVSTPGLCPGGNDIQCCTKSGGGGGAGSPCGVTKSRAGIVAAALQAHNTGKTISYTQAAGPRWAGIHDGLCPNKNQLPPTADCSSFVTWIYWSAYGNGADFLNAEHWGAGYTGTLQDHGKSVSLADAQPGDLVFYPGHVAILYTKSPAQVLNYGSTGPVKVLGIDVPGQHDQIRSYL
;
A
#
# COMPACT_ATOMS: atom_id res chain seq x y z
N MET A 1 55.42 -15.37 -55.92
CA MET A 1 54.63 -14.34 -55.22
C MET A 1 53.18 -14.78 -55.14
N HIS A 2 52.79 -15.44 -54.06
CA HIS A 2 51.39 -15.81 -53.81
C HIS A 2 50.78 -14.75 -52.89
N LEU A 3 49.85 -13.95 -53.44
CA LEU A 3 49.11 -12.94 -52.70
C LEU A 3 48.09 -13.61 -51.76
N ILE A 4 48.25 -13.36 -50.46
CA ILE A 4 47.28 -13.72 -49.42
C ILE A 4 46.10 -12.73 -49.52
N LYS A 5 44.91 -13.22 -49.88
CA LYS A 5 43.66 -12.44 -49.81
C LYS A 5 43.16 -12.48 -48.37
N ILE A 6 43.39 -11.40 -47.62
CA ILE A 6 42.84 -11.20 -46.28
C ILE A 6 41.38 -10.75 -46.44
N ALA A 7 40.43 -11.61 -46.09
CA ALA A 7 39.02 -11.27 -45.99
C ALA A 7 38.78 -10.53 -44.67
N PHE A 8 38.43 -9.24 -44.75
CA PHE A 8 38.00 -8.42 -43.61
C PHE A 8 36.52 -8.71 -43.32
N THR A 9 36.24 -9.42 -42.24
CA THR A 9 34.88 -9.59 -41.70
C THR A 9 34.49 -8.31 -40.96
N ILE A 10 33.56 -7.53 -41.52
CA ILE A 10 32.94 -6.39 -40.84
C ILE A 10 31.96 -6.94 -39.81
N ALA A 11 32.33 -6.88 -38.53
CA ALA A 11 31.40 -7.08 -37.44
C ALA A 11 30.45 -5.86 -37.38
N ALA A 12 29.17 -6.07 -37.67
CA ALA A 12 28.16 -5.04 -37.47
C ALA A 12 28.04 -4.75 -35.97
N ILE A 13 28.52 -3.58 -35.55
CA ILE A 13 28.32 -3.05 -34.20
C ILE A 13 26.84 -2.67 -34.13
N ILE A 14 26.02 -3.55 -33.53
CA ILE A 14 24.62 -3.22 -33.21
C ILE A 14 24.68 -2.26 -32.02
N SER A 15 24.80 -0.96 -32.30
CA SER A 15 24.61 0.07 -31.29
C SER A 15 23.17 -0.04 -30.79
N SER A 16 22.98 -0.54 -29.58
CA SER A 16 21.73 -0.40 -28.85
C SER A 16 21.47 1.09 -28.68
N VAL A 17 20.60 1.65 -29.52
CA VAL A 17 20.13 3.02 -29.34
C VAL A 17 19.35 3.02 -28.02
N SER A 18 19.98 3.48 -26.95
CA SER A 18 19.27 3.77 -25.71
C SER A 18 18.29 4.88 -26.08
N ALA A 19 17.02 4.55 -26.14
CA ALA A 19 15.99 5.52 -26.52
C ALA A 19 16.10 6.72 -25.58
N GLU A 20 16.35 7.91 -26.14
CA GLU A 20 16.63 9.10 -25.35
C GLU A 20 15.38 9.50 -24.55
N SER A 21 15.59 9.87 -23.28
CA SER A 21 14.49 10.36 -22.44
C SER A 21 14.14 11.80 -22.82
N CYS A 22 12.85 12.11 -22.87
CA CYS A 22 12.33 13.45 -23.13
C CYS A 22 11.24 13.82 -22.10
N SER A 23 10.79 15.08 -22.08
CA SER A 23 9.72 15.53 -21.17
C SER A 23 8.85 16.60 -21.81
N VAL A 24 7.52 16.40 -21.77
CA VAL A 24 6.52 17.35 -22.28
C VAL A 24 5.62 17.79 -21.13
N GLY A 25 5.64 19.08 -20.78
CA GLY A 25 4.80 19.61 -19.71
C GLY A 25 5.01 18.91 -18.35
N GLY A 26 6.23 18.45 -18.07
CA GLY A 26 6.58 17.72 -16.84
C GLY A 26 6.29 16.22 -16.88
N LYS A 27 5.77 15.67 -17.97
CA LYS A 27 5.56 14.23 -18.16
C LYS A 27 6.75 13.60 -18.86
N ALA A 28 7.37 12.61 -18.21
CA ALA A 28 8.46 11.83 -18.80
C ALA A 28 7.96 11.05 -20.03
N GLY A 29 8.79 11.03 -21.07
CA GLY A 29 8.57 10.29 -22.30
C GLY A 29 9.87 9.76 -22.87
N THR A 30 9.76 9.16 -24.05
CA THR A 30 10.90 8.59 -24.76
C THR A 30 10.87 9.02 -26.23
N CYS A 31 12.02 9.39 -26.77
CA CYS A 31 12.20 9.70 -28.19
C CYS A 31 12.14 8.39 -28.99
N ILE A 32 11.01 8.18 -29.68
CA ILE A 32 10.75 7.03 -30.56
C ILE A 32 9.95 7.47 -31.78
N SER A 33 9.86 6.60 -32.78
CA SER A 33 9.07 6.91 -33.98
C SER A 33 7.59 7.16 -33.64
N THR A 34 6.95 8.06 -34.39
CA THR A 34 5.51 8.35 -34.28
C THR A 34 4.66 7.09 -34.45
N ALA A 35 5.08 6.17 -35.32
CA ALA A 35 4.42 4.88 -35.52
C ALA A 35 4.52 4.00 -34.27
N SER A 36 5.73 3.84 -33.71
CA SER A 36 5.95 3.07 -32.47
C SER A 36 5.19 3.67 -31.29
N CYS A 37 5.16 5.00 -31.18
CA CYS A 37 4.42 5.68 -30.13
C CYS A 37 2.91 5.39 -30.20
N LYS A 38 2.33 5.44 -31.40
CA LYS A 38 0.93 5.09 -31.62
C LYS A 38 0.64 3.63 -31.26
N SER A 39 1.51 2.70 -31.66
CA SER A 39 1.37 1.28 -31.29
C SER A 39 1.42 1.05 -29.78
N ASN A 40 2.23 1.83 -29.08
CA ASN A 40 2.35 1.80 -27.61
C ASN A 40 1.26 2.61 -26.89
N GLY A 41 0.28 3.17 -27.61
CA GLY A 41 -0.80 3.97 -27.01
C GLY A 41 -0.38 5.34 -26.50
N GLY A 42 0.81 5.82 -26.84
CA GLY A 42 1.33 7.11 -26.40
C GLY A 42 0.93 8.28 -27.30
N THR A 43 1.28 9.49 -26.86
CA THR A 43 1.11 10.74 -27.61
C THR A 43 2.47 11.26 -28.07
N SER A 44 2.63 11.48 -29.38
CA SER A 44 3.85 12.05 -29.96
C SER A 44 3.81 13.57 -30.01
N THR A 45 4.78 14.24 -29.40
CA THR A 45 4.90 15.70 -29.42
C THR A 45 6.19 16.13 -30.15
N PRO A 46 6.11 16.94 -31.23
CA PRO A 46 7.28 17.42 -31.97
C PRO A 46 8.09 18.45 -31.16
N GLY A 47 9.40 18.55 -31.46
CA GLY A 47 10.28 19.57 -30.86
C GLY A 47 10.91 19.20 -29.50
N TYR A 48 10.71 17.97 -29.02
CA TYR A 48 11.21 17.49 -27.72
C TYR A 48 12.29 16.40 -27.83
N CYS A 49 12.73 16.10 -29.05
CA CYS A 49 13.81 15.18 -29.38
C CYS A 49 14.79 15.92 -30.30
N PRO A 50 15.68 16.77 -29.74
CA PRO A 50 16.58 17.58 -30.55
C PRO A 50 17.62 16.67 -31.21
N ASN A 51 17.92 16.94 -32.48
CA ASN A 51 18.86 16.18 -33.32
C ASN A 51 18.32 14.84 -33.90
N ASP A 52 17.10 14.45 -33.58
CA ASP A 52 16.46 13.29 -34.20
C ASP A 52 15.67 13.67 -35.48
N PRO A 53 15.43 12.72 -36.40
CA PRO A 53 14.54 12.90 -37.56
C PRO A 53 13.11 13.32 -37.19
N ASP A 54 12.39 13.96 -38.13
CA ASP A 54 11.02 14.49 -37.92
C ASP A 54 9.98 13.45 -37.47
N ASP A 55 10.21 12.18 -37.80
CA ASP A 55 9.37 11.05 -37.42
C ASP A 55 9.69 10.49 -36.03
N ILE A 56 10.81 10.90 -35.41
CA ILE A 56 11.14 10.63 -34.01
C ILE A 56 10.66 11.81 -33.17
N ARG A 57 9.76 11.51 -32.23
CA ARG A 57 9.13 12.54 -31.39
C ARG A 57 9.07 12.06 -29.96
N CYS A 58 8.88 13.00 -29.03
CA CYS A 58 8.72 12.63 -27.64
C CYS A 58 7.39 11.90 -27.46
N CYS A 59 7.48 10.61 -27.18
CA CYS A 59 6.33 9.77 -26.91
C CYS A 59 6.07 9.75 -25.41
N VAL A 60 4.95 10.35 -25.00
CA VAL A 60 4.47 10.26 -23.62
C VAL A 60 3.42 9.16 -23.55
N PRO A 61 3.61 8.11 -22.72
CA PRO A 61 2.62 7.05 -22.55
C PRO A 61 1.27 7.60 -22.08
N ALA A 62 0.16 7.00 -22.55
CA ALA A 62 -1.16 7.34 -22.03
C ALA A 62 -1.29 6.96 -20.54
N THR A 63 -2.08 7.75 -19.82
CA THR A 63 -2.49 7.45 -18.45
C THR A 63 -3.83 6.73 -18.46
N CYS A 64 -4.04 5.82 -17.51
CA CYS A 64 -5.28 5.05 -17.37
C CYS A 64 -5.69 4.96 -15.90
N SER A 65 -6.88 4.43 -15.63
CA SER A 65 -7.30 4.09 -14.27
C SER A 65 -8.02 2.75 -14.26
N ALA A 66 -7.56 1.82 -13.40
CA ALA A 66 -8.20 0.53 -13.16
C ALA A 66 -8.68 0.50 -11.71
N ASP A 67 -9.96 0.26 -11.47
CA ASP A 67 -10.55 0.20 -10.13
C ASP A 67 -10.21 1.41 -9.23
N GLY A 68 -10.15 2.62 -9.83
CA GLY A 68 -9.80 3.85 -9.14
C GLY A 68 -8.29 4.05 -8.88
N VAL A 69 -7.45 3.10 -9.32
CA VAL A 69 -5.99 3.20 -9.24
C VAL A 69 -5.45 3.79 -10.53
N SER A 70 -4.75 4.92 -10.43
CA SER A 70 -4.04 5.51 -11.57
C SER A 70 -2.93 4.58 -12.05
N GLY A 71 -2.84 4.42 -13.36
CA GLY A 71 -1.84 3.60 -14.03
C GLY A 71 -1.29 4.27 -15.28
N THR A 72 -0.31 3.59 -15.88
CA THR A 72 0.29 4.00 -17.14
C THR A 72 0.08 2.88 -18.16
N CYS A 73 -0.28 3.25 -19.38
CA CYS A 73 -0.39 2.32 -20.50
C CYS A 73 1.00 1.90 -20.96
N ILE A 74 1.37 0.66 -20.65
CA ILE A 74 2.66 0.06 -21.05
C ILE A 74 2.44 -1.42 -21.41
N ALA A 75 3.44 -2.02 -22.05
CA ALA A 75 3.42 -3.45 -22.36
C ALA A 75 3.27 -4.31 -21.10
N THR A 76 2.44 -5.37 -21.15
CA THR A 76 2.20 -6.30 -20.03
C THR A 76 3.50 -6.86 -19.45
N GLY A 77 4.46 -7.24 -20.29
CA GLY A 77 5.77 -7.73 -19.84
C GLY A 77 6.58 -6.69 -19.07
N ALA A 78 6.57 -5.43 -19.51
CA ALA A 78 7.21 -4.33 -18.80
C ALA A 78 6.48 -4.04 -17.47
N CYS A 79 5.15 -4.15 -17.45
CA CYS A 79 4.37 -4.03 -16.24
C CYS A 79 4.76 -5.09 -15.21
N SER A 80 4.79 -6.37 -15.60
CA SER A 80 5.21 -7.47 -14.73
C SER A 80 6.65 -7.33 -14.24
N ALA A 81 7.58 -6.92 -15.10
CA ALA A 81 8.97 -6.65 -14.71
C ALA A 81 9.08 -5.50 -13.68
N SER A 82 8.16 -4.56 -13.70
CA SER A 82 8.06 -3.46 -12.73
C SER A 82 7.26 -3.80 -11.46
N GLY A 83 6.80 -5.05 -11.32
CA GLY A 83 5.98 -5.53 -10.20
C GLY A 83 4.52 -5.05 -10.23
N GLY A 84 4.01 -4.65 -11.40
CA GLY A 84 2.64 -4.19 -11.59
C GLY A 84 1.66 -5.26 -12.06
N VAL A 85 0.37 -4.92 -11.98
CA VAL A 85 -0.78 -5.66 -12.47
C VAL A 85 -1.27 -5.01 -13.75
N SER A 86 -1.49 -5.81 -14.79
CA SER A 86 -2.03 -5.34 -16.07
C SER A 86 -3.53 -5.56 -16.15
N THR A 87 -4.28 -4.49 -16.44
CA THR A 87 -5.73 -4.56 -16.66
C THR A 87 -6.05 -4.31 -18.15
N PRO A 88 -6.63 -5.31 -18.85
CA PRO A 88 -6.97 -5.19 -20.27
C PRO A 88 -8.05 -4.13 -20.56
N GLY A 89 -8.08 -3.59 -21.79
CA GLY A 89 -9.18 -2.77 -22.30
C GLY A 89 -9.22 -1.31 -21.86
N LEU A 90 -8.23 -0.85 -21.08
CA LEU A 90 -8.18 0.49 -20.51
C LEU A 90 -7.14 1.42 -21.17
N CYS A 91 -6.46 0.93 -22.21
CA CYS A 91 -5.40 1.65 -22.90
C CYS A 91 -5.58 1.61 -24.41
N PRO A 92 -5.26 2.71 -25.13
CA PRO A 92 -5.13 2.68 -26.58
C PRO A 92 -3.88 1.91 -27.00
N GLY A 93 -3.81 1.47 -28.27
CA GLY A 93 -2.64 0.80 -28.83
C GLY A 93 -2.84 -0.70 -29.05
N GLY A 94 -1.75 -1.45 -29.01
CA GLY A 94 -1.75 -2.91 -29.18
C GLY A 94 -2.42 -3.67 -28.03
N ASN A 95 -2.76 -4.95 -28.27
CA ASN A 95 -3.43 -5.81 -27.27
C ASN A 95 -2.58 -6.08 -26.02
N ASP A 96 -1.26 -5.95 -26.14
CA ASP A 96 -0.28 -6.08 -25.08
C ASP A 96 -0.05 -4.77 -24.31
N ILE A 97 -0.60 -3.65 -24.79
CA ILE A 97 -0.58 -2.37 -24.07
C ILE A 97 -1.79 -2.33 -23.15
N GLN A 98 -1.53 -2.50 -21.85
CA GLN A 98 -2.58 -2.58 -20.85
C GLN A 98 -2.35 -1.53 -19.77
N CYS A 99 -3.39 -1.28 -18.97
CA CYS A 99 -3.27 -0.37 -17.86
C CYS A 99 -2.41 -1.03 -16.80
N CYS A 100 -1.16 -0.58 -16.67
CA CYS A 100 -0.27 -1.06 -15.63
C CYS A 100 -0.49 -0.25 -14.37
N THR A 101 -1.05 -0.92 -13.36
CA THR A 101 -1.15 -0.40 -12.01
C THR A 101 -0.13 -1.12 -11.15
N LYS A 102 0.76 -0.41 -10.45
CA LYS A 102 1.60 -1.08 -9.44
C LYS A 102 0.69 -1.54 -8.31
N SER A 103 0.80 -2.80 -7.89
CA SER A 103 0.14 -3.27 -6.66
C SER A 103 0.65 -2.43 -5.49
N GLY A 104 -0.13 -1.40 -5.15
CA GLY A 104 0.24 -0.33 -4.22
C GLY A 104 0.56 0.99 -4.94
N GLY A 105 -0.44 1.65 -5.54
CA GLY A 105 -0.18 2.94 -6.19
C GLY A 105 -1.39 3.75 -6.69
N GLY A 106 -2.60 3.51 -6.16
CA GLY A 106 -3.73 4.43 -6.36
C GLY A 106 -3.57 5.63 -5.45
N GLY A 107 -3.58 6.84 -6.01
CA GLY A 107 -3.37 8.10 -5.32
C GLY A 107 -4.25 8.26 -4.08
N GLY A 108 -3.62 8.12 -2.93
CA GLY A 108 -4.20 8.28 -1.61
C GLY A 108 -3.18 7.75 -0.62
N ALA A 109 -2.22 8.62 -0.27
CA ALA A 109 -1.03 8.38 0.56
C ALA A 109 -0.92 6.94 1.12
N GLY A 110 0.08 6.19 0.64
CA GLY A 110 0.25 4.76 0.93
C GLY A 110 0.13 4.44 2.43
N SER A 111 -0.17 3.21 2.78
CA SER A 111 -0.21 2.80 4.19
C SER A 111 1.13 3.10 4.91
N PRO A 112 1.16 3.66 6.14
CA PRO A 112 2.41 4.00 6.83
C PRO A 112 3.38 2.82 6.95
N CYS A 113 2.83 1.62 7.13
CA CYS A 113 3.63 0.41 7.27
C CYS A 113 3.50 -0.54 6.08
N GLY A 114 2.88 -0.13 4.97
CA GLY A 114 2.58 -1.05 3.86
C GLY A 114 1.60 -2.17 4.24
N VAL A 115 0.89 -2.03 5.37
CA VAL A 115 -0.24 -2.90 5.71
C VAL A 115 -1.40 -2.58 4.77
N THR A 116 -1.97 -3.60 4.14
CA THR A 116 -3.11 -3.45 3.22
C THR A 116 -4.29 -2.75 3.91
N LYS A 117 -4.83 -1.70 3.28
CA LYS A 117 -6.03 -0.97 3.72
C LYS A 117 -7.29 -1.84 3.61
N SER A 118 -7.42 -2.81 4.51
CA SER A 118 -8.53 -3.77 4.57
C SER A 118 -8.64 -4.38 5.97
N ARG A 119 -9.80 -4.98 6.27
CA ARG A 119 -10.02 -5.80 7.48
C ARG A 119 -8.97 -6.88 7.66
N ALA A 120 -8.67 -7.62 6.59
CA ALA A 120 -7.66 -8.67 6.60
C ALA A 120 -6.26 -8.14 6.92
N GLY A 121 -5.90 -6.95 6.41
CA GLY A 121 -4.64 -6.29 6.71
C GLY A 121 -4.52 -5.89 8.18
N ILE A 122 -5.58 -5.30 8.76
CA ILE A 122 -5.65 -4.97 10.19
C ILE A 122 -5.45 -6.23 11.05
N VAL A 123 -6.18 -7.30 10.75
CA VAL A 123 -6.07 -8.56 11.47
C VAL A 123 -4.67 -9.16 11.34
N ALA A 124 -4.09 -9.16 10.14
CA ALA A 124 -2.74 -9.67 9.91
C ALA A 124 -1.68 -8.86 10.69
N ALA A 125 -1.81 -7.54 10.76
CA ALA A 125 -0.91 -6.68 11.52
C ALA A 125 -0.99 -6.95 13.04
N ALA A 126 -2.21 -7.06 13.58
CA ALA A 126 -2.41 -7.39 15.00
C ALA A 126 -1.93 -8.82 15.33
N LEU A 127 -2.19 -9.78 14.44
CA LEU A 127 -1.71 -11.15 14.59
C LEU A 127 -0.18 -11.22 14.53
N GLN A 128 0.46 -10.41 13.69
CA GLN A 128 1.91 -10.30 13.65
C GLN A 128 2.47 -9.80 14.99
N ALA A 129 1.85 -8.77 15.59
CA ALA A 129 2.25 -8.29 16.91
C ALA A 129 2.14 -9.40 17.97
N HIS A 130 1.05 -10.18 17.96
CA HIS A 130 0.88 -11.38 18.80
C HIS A 130 1.98 -12.43 18.57
N ASN A 131 2.24 -12.79 17.32
CA ASN A 131 3.19 -13.83 16.95
C ASN A 131 4.64 -13.50 17.33
N THR A 132 4.98 -12.21 17.53
CA THR A 132 6.31 -11.85 18.02
C THR A 132 6.60 -12.35 19.44
N GLY A 133 5.56 -12.55 20.26
CA GLY A 133 5.69 -12.89 21.68
C GLY A 133 6.42 -11.83 22.53
N LYS A 134 6.74 -10.66 21.96
CA LYS A 134 7.49 -9.60 22.65
C LYS A 134 6.59 -8.86 23.64
N THR A 135 7.20 -8.44 24.74
CA THR A 135 6.53 -7.63 25.78
C THR A 135 6.38 -6.18 25.32
N ILE A 136 5.18 -5.64 25.45
CA ILE A 136 4.90 -4.20 25.43
C ILE A 136 4.60 -3.78 26.88
N SER A 137 5.21 -2.70 27.37
CA SER A 137 4.96 -2.16 28.71
C SER A 137 3.68 -1.33 28.75
N TYR A 138 2.77 -1.61 29.68
CA TYR A 138 1.51 -0.87 29.77
C TYR A 138 1.74 0.54 30.33
N THR A 139 1.19 1.56 29.67
CA THR A 139 1.19 2.94 30.17
C THR A 139 0.04 3.74 29.58
N GLN A 140 -0.52 4.64 30.39
CA GLN A 140 -1.50 5.65 29.97
C GLN A 140 -0.87 7.04 29.83
N ALA A 141 0.45 7.17 30.01
CA ALA A 141 1.14 8.44 29.90
C ALA A 141 1.02 9.00 28.46
N ALA A 142 0.57 10.25 28.34
CA ALA A 142 0.14 10.84 27.07
C ALA A 142 1.19 10.82 25.96
N GLY A 143 2.48 10.87 26.25
CA GLY A 143 3.53 10.71 25.24
C GLY A 143 3.86 9.23 24.96
N PRO A 144 4.42 8.50 25.95
CA PRO A 144 4.91 7.14 25.76
C PRO A 144 3.89 6.15 25.20
N ARG A 145 2.61 6.28 25.52
CA ARG A 145 1.59 5.33 25.04
C ARG A 145 1.41 5.35 23.52
N TRP A 146 1.81 6.43 22.84
CA TRP A 146 1.70 6.58 21.37
C TRP A 146 3.00 6.27 20.63
N ALA A 147 4.01 5.70 21.29
CA ALA A 147 5.32 5.42 20.71
C ALA A 147 5.25 4.64 19.39
N GLY A 148 4.29 3.71 19.24
CA GLY A 148 4.10 2.97 17.99
C GLY A 148 3.86 3.86 16.77
N ILE A 149 3.11 4.95 16.95
CA ILE A 149 2.74 5.89 15.90
C ILE A 149 3.80 6.98 15.78
N HIS A 150 4.19 7.60 16.90
CA HIS A 150 5.20 8.66 16.94
C HIS A 150 6.55 8.22 16.36
N ASP A 151 7.00 7.01 16.70
CA ASP A 151 8.30 6.48 16.26
C ASP A 151 8.21 5.73 14.91
N GLY A 152 7.04 5.70 14.28
CA GLY A 152 6.84 5.07 12.97
C GLY A 152 7.05 3.55 12.96
N LEU A 153 6.71 2.86 14.05
CA LEU A 153 6.99 1.44 14.23
C LEU A 153 5.98 0.59 13.47
N CYS A 154 6.48 -0.43 12.76
CA CYS A 154 5.65 -1.21 11.86
C CYS A 154 5.52 -2.69 12.25
N PRO A 155 4.28 -3.20 12.44
CA PRO A 155 4.03 -4.60 12.77
C PRO A 155 4.65 -5.58 11.78
N ASN A 156 4.55 -5.30 10.47
CA ASN A 156 5.10 -6.16 9.41
C ASN A 156 6.64 -6.23 9.41
N LYS A 157 7.31 -5.35 10.14
CA LYS A 157 8.76 -5.37 10.39
C LYS A 157 9.12 -5.97 11.76
N ASN A 158 8.15 -6.55 12.48
CA ASN A 158 8.29 -7.04 13.85
C ASN A 158 8.75 -5.95 14.85
N GLN A 159 8.41 -4.70 14.55
CA GLN A 159 8.62 -3.54 15.42
C GLN A 159 7.34 -3.33 16.23
N LEU A 160 7.44 -3.45 17.55
CA LEU A 160 6.33 -3.21 18.46
C LEU A 160 6.61 -1.92 19.25
N PRO A 161 5.58 -1.17 19.65
CA PRO A 161 5.75 -0.08 20.58
C PRO A 161 6.43 -0.58 21.86
N PRO A 162 7.42 0.14 22.43
CA PRO A 162 7.96 -0.21 23.73
C PRO A 162 6.90 -0.07 24.84
N THR A 163 5.95 0.83 24.63
CA THR A 163 4.87 1.13 25.58
C THR A 163 3.56 1.44 24.87
N ALA A 164 2.43 1.00 25.43
CA ALA A 164 1.08 1.31 24.94
C ALA A 164 0.03 1.14 26.06
N ASP A 165 -1.20 1.62 25.82
CA ASP A 165 -2.40 1.10 26.48
C ASP A 165 -3.27 0.35 25.46
N CYS A 166 -4.46 -0.10 25.86
CA CYS A 166 -5.35 -0.84 24.97
C CYS A 166 -5.82 -0.01 23.77
N SER A 167 -6.21 1.24 24.01
CA SER A 167 -6.65 2.16 22.95
C SER A 167 -5.52 2.55 22.02
N SER A 168 -4.35 2.90 22.53
CA SER A 168 -3.21 3.28 21.69
C SER A 168 -2.66 2.09 20.90
N PHE A 169 -2.75 0.87 21.43
CA PHE A 169 -2.41 -0.34 20.68
C PHE A 169 -3.33 -0.57 19.49
N VAL A 170 -4.66 -0.52 19.66
CA VAL A 170 -5.58 -0.74 18.53
C VAL A 170 -5.50 0.40 17.51
N THR A 171 -5.31 1.65 17.97
CA THR A 171 -5.08 2.79 17.09
C THR A 171 -3.78 2.62 16.31
N TRP A 172 -2.69 2.14 16.92
CA TRP A 172 -1.43 1.85 16.22
C TRP A 172 -1.59 0.80 15.11
N ILE A 173 -2.36 -0.27 15.36
CA ILE A 173 -2.65 -1.26 14.32
C ILE A 173 -3.44 -0.62 13.16
N TYR A 174 -4.47 0.18 13.44
CA TYR A 174 -5.23 0.87 12.41
C TYR A 174 -4.40 1.91 11.64
N TRP A 175 -3.61 2.70 12.37
CA TRP A 175 -2.65 3.64 11.81
C TRP A 175 -1.67 2.93 10.87
N SER A 176 -1.19 1.73 11.22
CA SER A 176 -0.25 1.00 10.37
C SER A 176 -0.77 0.74 8.96
N ALA A 177 -2.09 0.71 8.75
CA ALA A 177 -2.76 0.57 7.46
C ALA A 177 -3.26 1.91 6.86
N TYR A 178 -3.80 2.80 7.69
CA TYR A 178 -4.56 3.97 7.24
C TYR A 178 -3.94 5.32 7.62
N GLY A 179 -2.88 5.34 8.43
CA GLY A 179 -2.36 6.51 9.13
C GLY A 179 -1.81 7.65 8.29
N ASN A 180 -1.65 7.45 6.98
CA ASN A 180 -1.33 8.52 6.04
C ASN A 180 -2.58 9.24 5.50
N GLY A 181 -3.77 8.81 5.90
CA GLY A 181 -5.05 9.46 5.65
C GLY A 181 -5.66 10.07 6.91
N ALA A 182 -6.91 10.55 6.77
CA ALA A 182 -7.67 11.06 7.90
C ALA A 182 -7.88 9.99 8.98
N ASP A 183 -7.81 10.42 10.24
CA ASP A 183 -8.13 9.56 11.38
C ASP A 183 -9.66 9.41 11.48
N PHE A 184 -10.16 8.27 11.02
CA PHE A 184 -11.57 7.91 11.13
C PHE A 184 -11.89 7.13 12.41
N LEU A 185 -10.86 6.78 13.21
CA LEU A 185 -11.04 5.98 14.40
C LEU A 185 -11.63 6.81 15.55
N ASN A 186 -11.18 8.05 15.66
CA ASN A 186 -11.73 9.03 16.62
C ASN A 186 -11.49 10.50 16.24
N ALA A 187 -10.98 10.79 15.05
CA ALA A 187 -10.67 12.15 14.59
C ALA A 187 -9.61 12.89 15.44
N GLU A 188 -8.74 12.17 16.15
CA GLU A 188 -7.69 12.72 17.03
C GLU A 188 -6.30 12.71 16.34
N HIS A 189 -6.29 12.82 15.01
CA HIS A 189 -5.08 12.87 14.19
C HIS A 189 -4.08 11.72 14.44
N TRP A 190 -4.59 10.53 14.76
CA TRP A 190 -3.84 9.31 15.10
C TRP A 190 -2.94 9.43 16.34
N GLY A 191 -2.92 10.59 17.02
CA GLY A 191 -1.99 10.89 18.11
C GLY A 191 -2.65 11.04 19.48
N ALA A 192 -3.97 10.86 19.56
CA ALA A 192 -4.74 11.08 20.79
C ALA A 192 -6.02 10.21 20.87
N GLY A 193 -6.76 10.39 21.97
CA GLY A 193 -7.97 9.66 22.30
C GLY A 193 -7.80 8.47 23.25
N TYR A 194 -8.90 7.89 23.67
CA TYR A 194 -8.97 6.75 24.59
C TYR A 194 -10.13 5.84 24.20
N THR A 195 -10.34 4.74 24.92
CA THR A 195 -11.43 3.77 24.67
C THR A 195 -12.77 4.46 24.37
N GLY A 196 -13.19 5.46 25.17
CA GLY A 196 -14.45 6.19 24.96
C GLY A 196 -14.50 6.97 23.65
N THR A 197 -13.44 7.70 23.28
CA THR A 197 -13.42 8.40 21.97
C THR A 197 -13.55 7.45 20.80
N LEU A 198 -12.97 6.25 20.90
CA LEU A 198 -13.16 5.21 19.89
C LEU A 198 -14.63 4.76 19.92
N GLN A 199 -15.18 4.46 21.10
CA GLN A 199 -16.58 4.04 21.27
C GLN A 199 -17.60 5.02 20.67
N ASP A 200 -17.33 6.32 20.68
CA ASP A 200 -18.21 7.34 20.11
C ASP A 200 -18.18 7.41 18.56
N HIS A 201 -17.26 6.68 17.94
CA HIS A 201 -17.06 6.61 16.49
C HIS A 201 -17.34 5.21 15.94
N GLY A 202 -17.41 5.11 14.60
CA GLY A 202 -17.74 3.88 13.90
C GLY A 202 -19.20 3.46 14.07
N LYS A 203 -19.61 2.50 13.26
CA LYS A 203 -20.98 1.95 13.27
C LYS A 203 -21.09 0.85 14.31
N SER A 204 -22.07 0.93 15.20
CA SER A 204 -22.40 -0.18 16.11
C SER A 204 -22.91 -1.39 15.32
N VAL A 205 -22.37 -2.57 15.62
CA VAL A 205 -22.73 -3.84 14.97
C VAL A 205 -22.96 -4.93 16.00
N SER A 206 -23.83 -5.89 15.69
CA SER A 206 -24.02 -7.10 16.50
C SER A 206 -22.83 -8.05 16.32
N LEU A 207 -22.61 -9.00 17.23
CA LEU A 207 -21.60 -10.05 17.03
C LEU A 207 -21.87 -10.91 15.77
N ALA A 208 -23.14 -11.08 15.41
CA ALA A 208 -23.53 -11.79 14.19
C ALA A 208 -23.08 -11.04 12.92
N ASP A 209 -23.13 -9.71 12.93
CA ASP A 209 -22.75 -8.85 11.79
C ASP A 209 -21.28 -8.41 11.82
N ALA A 210 -20.65 -8.49 12.99
CA ALA A 210 -19.26 -8.12 13.18
C ALA A 210 -18.34 -8.91 12.25
N GLN A 211 -17.25 -8.29 11.82
CA GLN A 211 -16.23 -8.88 10.97
C GLN A 211 -14.86 -8.78 11.65
N PRO A 212 -13.96 -9.76 11.45
CA PRO A 212 -12.57 -9.61 11.87
C PRO A 212 -11.99 -8.24 11.47
N GLY A 213 -11.29 -7.62 12.41
CA GLY A 213 -10.83 -6.24 12.30
C GLY A 213 -11.71 -5.23 13.05
N ASP A 214 -13.00 -5.52 13.29
CA ASP A 214 -13.85 -4.66 14.14
C ASP A 214 -13.29 -4.52 15.56
N LEU A 215 -13.63 -3.42 16.23
CA LEU A 215 -13.21 -3.21 17.62
C LEU A 215 -14.29 -3.72 18.58
N VAL A 216 -13.87 -4.56 19.52
CA VAL A 216 -14.70 -5.08 20.62
C VAL A 216 -14.37 -4.27 21.87
N PHE A 217 -15.40 -3.71 22.49
CA PHE A 217 -15.28 -2.88 23.67
C PHE A 217 -15.81 -3.58 24.91
N TYR A 218 -15.13 -3.35 26.01
CA TYR A 218 -15.49 -3.78 27.36
C TYR A 218 -15.44 -2.54 28.28
N PRO A 219 -15.91 -2.64 29.53
CA PRO A 219 -15.81 -1.53 30.47
C PRO A 219 -14.35 -1.08 30.63
N GLY A 220 -14.02 0.09 30.06
CA GLY A 220 -12.68 0.69 30.08
C GLY A 220 -11.62 0.03 29.17
N HIS A 221 -11.98 -0.92 28.30
CA HIS A 221 -11.02 -1.68 27.49
C HIS A 221 -11.47 -1.90 26.04
N VAL A 222 -10.51 -2.08 25.13
CA VAL A 222 -10.76 -2.34 23.71
C VAL A 222 -9.81 -3.40 23.16
N ALA A 223 -10.30 -4.22 22.23
CA ALA A 223 -9.53 -5.24 21.53
C ALA A 223 -9.98 -5.36 20.07
N ILE A 224 -9.19 -6.02 19.23
CA ILE A 224 -9.53 -6.24 17.80
C ILE A 224 -10.17 -7.62 17.65
N LEU A 225 -11.35 -7.70 17.03
CA LEU A 225 -12.00 -8.96 16.67
C LEU A 225 -11.10 -9.74 15.71
N TYR A 226 -10.70 -10.95 16.09
CA TYR A 226 -9.81 -11.81 15.33
C TYR A 226 -10.57 -12.88 14.55
N THR A 227 -11.44 -13.63 15.23
CA THR A 227 -12.24 -14.71 14.65
C THR A 227 -13.67 -14.63 15.17
N LYS A 228 -14.62 -15.20 14.43
CA LYS A 228 -16.05 -15.25 14.81
C LYS A 228 -16.50 -16.60 15.36
N SER A 229 -15.78 -17.68 15.03
CA SER A 229 -16.14 -19.04 15.43
C SER A 229 -14.88 -19.87 15.70
N PRO A 230 -14.47 -20.04 16.98
CA PRO A 230 -15.01 -19.33 18.14
C PRO A 230 -14.76 -17.82 18.04
N ALA A 231 -15.56 -17.01 18.72
CA ALA A 231 -15.34 -15.57 18.76
C ALA A 231 -14.11 -15.26 19.61
N GLN A 232 -13.07 -14.69 19.01
CA GLN A 232 -11.82 -14.37 19.69
C GLN A 232 -11.33 -12.97 19.34
N VAL A 233 -10.56 -12.37 20.24
CA VAL A 233 -9.99 -11.03 20.10
C VAL A 233 -8.48 -11.07 20.25
N LEU A 234 -7.79 -10.18 19.52
CA LEU A 234 -6.40 -9.81 19.76
C LEU A 234 -6.38 -8.69 20.81
N ASN A 235 -5.95 -9.05 22.01
CA ASN A 235 -6.06 -8.28 23.24
C ASN A 235 -4.68 -7.80 23.72
N TYR A 236 -4.57 -6.50 23.97
CA TYR A 236 -3.48 -5.92 24.74
C TYR A 236 -4.06 -5.01 25.83
N GLY A 237 -4.06 -5.46 27.08
CA GLY A 237 -4.63 -4.70 28.21
C GLY A 237 -3.73 -4.62 29.45
N SER A 238 -2.52 -5.16 29.38
CA SER A 238 -1.56 -5.21 30.50
C SER A 238 -0.15 -5.40 29.98
N THR A 239 0.86 -5.07 30.79
CA THR A 239 2.27 -5.36 30.45
C THR A 239 2.44 -6.82 30.08
N GLY A 240 3.04 -7.08 28.92
CA GLY A 240 3.22 -8.43 28.38
C GLY A 240 3.02 -8.49 26.87
N PRO A 241 2.95 -9.70 26.30
CA PRO A 241 2.65 -9.88 24.89
C PRO A 241 1.16 -9.62 24.61
N VAL A 242 0.86 -9.32 23.34
CA VAL A 242 -0.52 -9.35 22.82
C VAL A 242 -1.04 -10.79 22.93
N LYS A 243 -2.29 -10.96 23.35
CA LYS A 243 -2.91 -12.27 23.59
C LYS A 243 -4.07 -12.49 22.64
N VAL A 244 -4.27 -13.74 22.22
CA VAL A 244 -5.55 -14.17 21.63
C VAL A 244 -6.42 -14.69 22.77
N LEU A 245 -7.56 -14.03 23.00
CA LEU A 245 -8.50 -14.38 24.06
C LEU A 245 -9.88 -14.67 23.47
N GLY A 246 -10.73 -15.40 24.19
CA GLY A 246 -12.16 -15.46 23.86
C GLY A 246 -12.78 -14.07 23.95
N ILE A 247 -13.81 -13.80 23.14
CA ILE A 247 -14.46 -12.49 23.10
C ILE A 247 -15.03 -12.06 24.46
N ASP A 248 -15.34 -12.98 25.36
CA ASP A 248 -15.89 -12.66 26.69
C ASP A 248 -14.81 -12.59 27.79
N VAL A 249 -13.52 -12.54 27.45
CA VAL A 249 -12.42 -12.39 28.40
C VAL A 249 -11.77 -11.02 28.18
N PRO A 250 -11.77 -10.12 29.19
CA PRO A 250 -11.93 -10.37 30.64
C PRO A 250 -13.36 -10.30 31.21
N GLY A 251 -14.40 -10.13 30.39
CA GLY A 251 -15.81 -10.12 30.79
C GLY A 251 -16.71 -9.97 29.58
N GLN A 252 -18.02 -9.78 29.79
CA GLN A 252 -18.94 -9.52 28.69
C GLN A 252 -18.57 -8.19 28.00
N HIS A 253 -18.58 -8.20 26.66
CA HIS A 253 -18.35 -7.01 25.87
C HIS A 253 -19.58 -6.08 25.90
N ASP A 254 -19.35 -4.77 25.93
CA ASP A 254 -20.41 -3.75 25.94
C ASP A 254 -20.95 -3.51 24.53
N GLN A 255 -20.04 -3.37 23.55
CA GLN A 255 -20.40 -3.09 22.17
C GLN A 255 -19.30 -3.53 21.20
N ILE A 256 -19.68 -3.73 19.93
CA ILE A 256 -18.74 -3.93 18.82
C ILE A 256 -18.94 -2.77 17.85
N ARG A 257 -17.84 -2.13 17.42
CA ARG A 257 -17.87 -1.04 16.44
C ARG A 257 -17.10 -1.42 15.18
N SER A 258 -17.70 -1.06 14.05
CA SER A 258 -17.14 -1.23 12.74
C SER A 258 -16.72 0.11 12.14
N TYR A 259 -15.47 0.20 11.69
CA TYR A 259 -14.89 1.43 11.13
C TYR A 259 -14.61 1.33 9.62
N LEU A 260 -14.96 0.20 8.98
CA LEU A 260 -14.67 -0.11 7.58
C LEU A 260 -15.92 -0.56 6.82
#